data_AF-A0A0N8PNZ8-F1
#
_entry.id   AF-A0A0N8PNZ8-F1
#
_cell.length_a   1.000
_cell.length_b   1.000
_cell.length_c   1.000
_cell.angle_alpha   90.00
_cell.angle_beta   90.00
_cell.angle_gamma   90.00
#
_symmetry.space_group_name_H-M   'P 1'
#
loop_
_entity.id
_entity.type
_entity.pdbx_description
1 polymer ?
#
loop_
_entity_poly.entity_id
_entity_poly.type
_entity_poly.pdbx_seq_one_letter_code
_entity_poly.pdbx_strand_id
1 'polypeptide(L)'
;MSKQEMRKRIWSCAGQLVDEKGYVSPVDLLVKMGRVTKKQVADWRVRRIPYLEQVSEGNFSKMKFILNELREFGKSANLKSSQTAYVSWGKGSKKRLRFSKSGDAWIETMYSTHYVLTTAKQLILDTEPETTDSLGS
;
A
#
# COMPACT_ATOMS: atom_id res chain seq x y z
N MET A 1 -0.52 -1.38 -23.55
CA MET A 1 -0.50 -2.33 -22.42
C MET A 1 -1.88 -2.94 -22.26
N SER A 2 -1.99 -4.25 -22.43
CA SER A 2 -3.23 -5.00 -22.18
C SER A 2 -3.55 -5.05 -20.68
N LYS A 3 -4.79 -5.42 -20.33
CA LYS A 3 -5.17 -5.61 -18.91
C LYS A 3 -4.29 -6.66 -18.22
N GLN A 4 -3.93 -7.73 -18.93
CA GLN A 4 -3.11 -8.81 -18.39
C GLN A 4 -1.67 -8.36 -18.14
N GLU A 5 -1.07 -7.59 -19.06
CA GLU A 5 0.25 -7.00 -18.85
C GLU A 5 0.24 -6.01 -17.69
N MET A 6 -0.81 -5.21 -17.58
CA MET A 6 -0.96 -4.26 -16.47
C MET A 6 -1.06 -4.98 -15.13
N ARG A 7 -1.86 -6.06 -15.05
CA ARG A 7 -1.95 -6.91 -13.86
C ARG A 7 -0.58 -7.50 -13.48
N LYS A 8 0.12 -8.12 -14.43
CA LYS A 8 1.47 -8.67 -14.19
C LYS A 8 2.42 -7.62 -13.63
N ARG A 9 2.41 -6.41 -14.21
CA ARG A 9 3.24 -5.29 -13.74
C ARG A 9 2.85 -4.82 -12.33
N ILE A 10 1.55 -4.72 -12.03
CA ILE A 10 1.04 -4.36 -10.70
C ILE A 10 1.53 -5.35 -9.66
N TRP A 11 1.33 -6.65 -9.90
CA TRP A 11 1.67 -7.72 -8.97
C TRP A 11 3.18 -7.81 -8.75
N SER A 12 3.97 -7.68 -9.82
CA SER A 12 5.44 -7.64 -9.72
C SER A 12 5.94 -6.46 -8.88
N CYS A 13 5.42 -5.25 -9.12
CA CYS A 13 5.81 -4.07 -8.34
C CYS A 13 5.34 -4.18 -6.88
N ALA A 14 4.16 -4.74 -6.64
CA ALA A 14 3.62 -4.94 -5.29
C ALA A 14 4.45 -5.95 -4.49
N GLY A 15 4.81 -7.09 -5.09
CA GLY A 15 5.72 -8.07 -4.48
C GLY A 15 7.05 -7.46 -4.07
N GLN A 16 7.70 -6.75 -4.99
CA GLN A 16 8.96 -6.05 -4.70
C GLN A 16 8.82 -5.04 -3.55
N LEU A 17 7.71 -4.29 -3.47
CA LEU A 17 7.48 -3.35 -2.35
C LEU A 17 7.32 -4.07 -1.01
N VAL A 18 6.62 -5.20 -1.01
CA VAL A 18 6.47 -6.04 0.18
C VAL A 18 7.82 -6.62 0.60
N ASP A 19 8.63 -7.10 -0.34
CA ASP A 19 9.97 -7.63 -0.04
C ASP A 19 10.91 -6.53 0.50
N GLU A 20 10.83 -5.32 -0.08
CA GLU A 20 11.69 -4.18 0.30
C GLU A 20 11.29 -3.53 1.63
N LYS A 21 9.98 -3.48 1.97
CA LYS A 21 9.46 -2.65 3.07
C LYS A 21 8.62 -3.41 4.09
N GLY A 22 8.24 -4.65 3.80
CA GLY A 22 7.26 -5.43 4.56
C GLY A 22 5.80 -5.02 4.34
N TYR A 23 5.52 -4.08 3.42
CA TYR A 23 4.17 -3.66 3.08
C TYR A 23 4.10 -3.02 1.69
N VAL A 24 2.89 -2.89 1.16
CA VAL A 24 2.60 -2.11 -0.04
C VAL A 24 1.41 -1.17 0.19
N SER A 25 1.57 0.08 -0.23
CA SER A 25 0.50 1.07 -0.26
C SER A 25 0.17 1.46 -1.71
N PRO A 26 -1.06 1.93 -2.00
CA PRO A 26 -1.42 2.46 -3.31
C PRO A 26 -0.49 3.58 -3.77
N VAL A 27 -0.04 4.47 -2.87
CA VAL A 27 0.87 5.56 -3.19
C VAL A 27 2.25 5.03 -3.59
N ASP A 28 2.81 4.08 -2.83
CA ASP A 28 4.10 3.47 -3.14
C ASP A 28 4.05 2.71 -4.46
N LEU A 29 2.96 1.99 -4.72
CA LEU A 29 2.75 1.29 -5.98
C LEU A 29 2.71 2.26 -7.16
N LEU A 30 1.94 3.35 -7.06
CA LEU A 30 1.89 4.37 -8.12
C LEU A 30 3.26 4.98 -8.39
N VAL A 31 4.05 5.23 -7.35
CA VAL A 31 5.43 5.71 -7.49
C VAL A 31 6.32 4.69 -8.18
N LYS A 32 6.31 3.42 -7.73
CA LYS A 32 7.14 2.36 -8.32
C LYS A 32 6.75 2.04 -9.77
N MET A 33 5.48 2.19 -10.11
CA MET A 33 4.98 2.07 -11.49
C MET A 33 5.27 3.30 -12.35
N GLY A 34 5.84 4.37 -11.79
CA GLY A 34 6.16 5.62 -12.50
C GLY A 34 4.94 6.49 -12.80
N ARG A 35 3.78 6.21 -12.19
CA ARG A 35 2.53 6.95 -12.44
C ARG A 35 2.41 8.25 -11.66
N VAL A 36 3.16 8.36 -10.56
CA VAL A 36 3.32 9.59 -9.78
C VAL A 36 4.79 9.67 -9.38
N THR A 37 5.37 10.87 -9.43
CA THR A 37 6.74 11.10 -8.98
C THR A 37 6.80 11.32 -7.47
N LYS A 38 7.94 11.03 -6.84
CA LYS A 38 8.16 11.34 -5.41
C LYS A 38 7.93 12.83 -5.11
N LYS A 39 8.31 13.72 -6.03
CA LYS A 39 8.08 15.17 -5.91
C LYS A 39 6.59 15.50 -5.89
N GLN A 40 5.79 14.92 -6.78
CA GLN A 40 4.34 15.10 -6.79
C GLN A 40 3.69 14.58 -5.50
N VAL A 41 4.14 13.45 -4.96
CA VAL A 41 3.68 12.97 -3.65
C VAL A 41 4.03 13.96 -2.55
N ALA A 42 5.26 14.52 -2.54
CA ALA A 42 5.66 15.52 -1.56
C ALA A 42 4.83 16.80 -1.68
N ASP A 43 4.64 17.32 -2.90
CA ASP A 43 3.80 18.50 -3.18
C ASP A 43 2.34 18.27 -2.73
N TRP A 44 1.80 17.07 -2.93
CA TRP A 44 0.49 16.66 -2.40
C TRP A 44 0.47 16.58 -0.87
N ARG A 45 1.50 16.01 -0.24
CA ARG A 45 1.63 15.94 1.23
C ARG A 45 1.65 17.32 1.89
N VAL A 46 2.18 18.33 1.21
CA VAL A 46 2.16 19.73 1.68
C VAL A 46 0.99 20.56 1.11
N ARG A 47 -0.01 19.91 0.51
CA ARG A 47 -1.26 20.51 -0.01
C ARG A 47 -1.12 21.46 -1.20
N ARG A 48 0.00 21.42 -1.93
CA ARG A 48 0.13 22.15 -3.21
C ARG A 48 -0.70 21.50 -4.32
N ILE A 49 -0.89 20.19 -4.23
CA ILE A 49 -1.80 19.43 -5.09
C ILE A 49 -3.02 19.08 -4.24
N PRO A 50 -4.25 19.44 -4.68
CA PRO A 50 -5.45 19.26 -3.87
C PRO A 50 -5.88 17.80 -3.73
N TYR A 51 -5.61 16.96 -4.75
CA TYR A 51 -5.86 15.53 -4.72
C TYR A 51 -4.87 14.76 -5.60
N LEU A 52 -4.45 13.57 -5.17
CA LEU A 52 -3.35 12.83 -5.80
C LEU A 52 -3.64 12.47 -7.27
N GLU A 53 -4.87 12.08 -7.60
CA GLU A 53 -5.30 11.73 -8.97
C GLU A 53 -5.12 12.87 -9.97
N GLN A 54 -5.03 14.13 -9.52
CA GLN A 54 -4.79 15.26 -10.42
C GLN A 54 -3.48 15.13 -11.19
N VAL A 55 -2.49 14.49 -10.57
CA VAL A 55 -1.13 14.36 -11.09
C VAL A 55 -0.74 12.92 -11.42
N SER A 56 -1.66 11.97 -11.17
CA SER A 56 -1.46 10.56 -11.49
C SER A 56 -1.67 10.28 -12.98
N GLU A 57 -0.74 9.54 -13.58
CA GLU A 57 -0.86 9.14 -14.99
C GLU A 57 -1.90 8.03 -15.17
N GLY A 58 -3.01 8.36 -15.84
CA GLY A 58 -4.04 7.42 -16.24
C GLY A 58 -5.44 8.01 -16.12
N ASN A 59 -6.43 7.31 -16.67
CA ASN A 59 -7.83 7.65 -16.44
C ASN A 59 -8.36 6.93 -15.18
N PHE A 60 -9.52 7.37 -14.72
CA PHE A 60 -10.19 6.82 -13.54
C PHE A 60 -10.39 5.31 -13.60
N SER A 61 -10.74 4.77 -14.76
CA SER A 61 -10.91 3.32 -14.96
C SER A 61 -9.61 2.55 -14.74
N LYS A 62 -8.47 3.10 -15.18
CA LYS A 62 -7.15 2.52 -14.92
C LYS A 62 -6.79 2.59 -13.43
N MET A 63 -7.10 3.69 -12.74
CA MET A 63 -6.84 3.81 -11.31
C MET A 63 -7.64 2.81 -10.49
N LYS A 64 -8.94 2.70 -10.76
CA LYS A 64 -9.79 1.66 -10.15
C LYS A 64 -9.26 0.25 -10.41
N PHE A 65 -8.81 -0.02 -11.64
CA PHE A 65 -8.20 -1.32 -11.97
C PHE A 65 -6.94 -1.60 -11.13
N ILE A 66 -6.05 -0.61 -10.98
CA ILE A 66 -4.83 -0.74 -10.15
C ILE A 66 -5.19 -1.03 -8.70
N LEU A 67 -6.12 -0.28 -8.12
CA LEU A 67 -6.54 -0.46 -6.73
C LEU A 67 -7.18 -1.84 -6.49
N ASN A 68 -8.01 -2.31 -7.43
CA ASN A 68 -8.61 -3.63 -7.35
C ASN A 68 -7.56 -4.73 -7.45
N GLU A 69 -6.64 -4.65 -8.41
CA GLU A 69 -5.57 -5.65 -8.55
C GLU A 69 -4.61 -5.66 -7.36
N LEU A 70 -4.32 -4.50 -6.76
CA LEU A 70 -3.55 -4.44 -5.51
C LEU A 70 -4.28 -5.12 -4.35
N ARG A 71 -5.61 -4.94 -4.26
CA ARG A 71 -6.43 -5.64 -3.26
C ARG A 71 -6.39 -7.15 -3.45
N GLU A 72 -6.54 -7.63 -4.69
CA GLU A 72 -6.48 -9.07 -4.97
C GLU A 72 -5.07 -9.64 -4.73
N PHE A 73 -4.01 -8.89 -5.05
CA PHE A 73 -2.65 -9.25 -4.65
C PHE A 73 -2.52 -9.38 -3.13
N GLY A 74 -3.01 -8.40 -2.36
CA GLY A 74 -2.95 -8.42 -0.89
C GLY A 74 -3.64 -9.66 -0.30
N LYS A 75 -4.80 -10.04 -0.82
CA LYS A 75 -5.46 -11.29 -0.43
C LYS A 75 -4.66 -12.53 -0.81
N SER A 76 -4.18 -12.59 -2.06
CA SER A 76 -3.42 -13.73 -2.58
C SER A 76 -2.13 -13.97 -1.80
N ALA A 77 -1.51 -12.91 -1.30
CA ALA A 77 -0.29 -12.94 -0.50
C ALA A 77 -0.56 -13.00 1.02
N ASN A 78 -1.82 -13.20 1.44
CA ASN A 78 -2.24 -13.25 2.85
C ASN A 78 -1.79 -12.05 3.70
N LEU A 79 -1.82 -10.85 3.09
CA LEU A 79 -1.46 -9.59 3.73
C LEU A 79 -2.65 -9.03 4.51
N LYS A 80 -2.37 -8.47 5.68
CA LYS A 80 -3.38 -7.76 6.48
C LYS A 80 -3.69 -6.41 5.83
N SER A 81 -4.97 -6.14 5.59
CA SER A 81 -5.41 -4.79 5.21
C SER A 81 -5.36 -3.86 6.42
N SER A 82 -4.68 -2.72 6.30
CA SER A 82 -4.55 -1.69 7.32
C SER A 82 -4.88 -0.33 6.73
N GLN A 83 -5.95 0.30 7.21
CA GLN A 83 -6.31 1.64 6.75
C GLN A 83 -5.40 2.69 7.41
N THR A 84 -4.79 3.55 6.59
CA THR A 84 -3.88 4.59 7.04
C THR A 84 -4.46 5.97 6.78
N ALA A 85 -4.53 6.82 7.81
CA ALA A 85 -4.93 8.20 7.65
C ALA A 85 -3.81 9.03 7.00
N TYR A 86 -4.10 9.65 5.85
CA TYR A 86 -3.21 10.59 5.20
C TYR A 86 -3.57 12.01 5.62
N VAL A 87 -2.71 12.61 6.44
CA VAL A 87 -2.81 14.01 6.86
C VAL A 87 -1.67 14.83 6.27
N SER A 88 -1.94 16.10 6.01
CA SER A 88 -0.96 17.03 5.46
C SER A 88 0.22 17.21 6.40
N TRP A 89 1.39 17.42 5.80
CA TRP A 89 2.63 17.79 6.49
C TRP A 89 2.80 19.31 6.55
N GLY A 90 3.75 19.76 7.38
CA GLY A 90 4.15 21.16 7.50
C GLY A 90 3.52 21.89 8.70
N LYS A 91 3.77 23.20 8.77
CA LYS A 91 3.31 24.08 9.86
C LYS A 91 1.82 24.42 9.68
N GLY A 92 1.07 24.39 10.78
CA GLY A 92 -0.36 24.71 10.83
C GLY A 92 -1.26 23.50 11.10
N SER A 93 -2.57 23.68 10.95
CA SER A 93 -3.55 22.62 11.21
C SER A 93 -3.41 21.48 10.20
N LYS A 94 -3.27 20.26 10.72
CA LYS A 94 -3.23 19.03 9.90
C LYS A 94 -4.59 18.85 9.24
N LYS A 95 -4.63 18.84 7.91
CA LYS A 95 -5.83 18.56 7.12
C LYS A 95 -5.74 17.17 6.52
N ARG A 96 -6.86 16.46 6.45
CA ARG A 96 -6.94 15.18 5.74
C ARG A 96 -6.70 15.42 4.24
N LEU A 97 -5.80 14.65 3.66
CA LEU A 97 -5.52 14.68 2.23
C LEU A 97 -6.57 13.86 1.48
N ARG A 98 -6.83 14.27 0.24
CA ARG A 98 -7.74 13.57 -0.66
C ARG A 98 -6.96 12.89 -1.77
N PHE A 99 -7.43 11.74 -2.21
CA PHE A 99 -6.84 11.02 -3.33
C PHE A 99 -7.54 11.35 -4.65
N SER A 100 -8.87 11.41 -4.63
CA SER A 100 -9.70 11.55 -5.82
C SER A 100 -10.39 12.91 -5.92
N LYS A 101 -10.77 13.30 -7.15
CA LYS A 101 -11.55 14.51 -7.40
C LYS A 101 -12.97 14.43 -6.82
N SER A 102 -13.59 13.25 -6.81
CA SER A 102 -14.93 13.04 -6.25
C SER A 102 -14.92 13.05 -4.72
N GLY A 103 -13.86 12.53 -4.10
CA GLY A 103 -13.82 12.36 -2.64
C GLY A 103 -14.75 11.24 -2.18
N ASP A 104 -15.10 10.33 -3.09
CA ASP A 104 -15.95 9.19 -2.83
C ASP A 104 -15.34 8.30 -1.73
N ALA A 105 -16.09 8.04 -0.67
CA ALA A 105 -15.58 7.39 0.53
C ALA A 105 -15.00 5.99 0.25
N TRP A 106 -15.57 5.26 -0.71
CA TRP A 106 -15.08 3.94 -1.09
C TRP A 106 -13.73 4.05 -1.79
N ILE A 107 -13.59 4.97 -2.75
CA ILE A 107 -12.31 5.22 -3.44
C ILE A 107 -11.23 5.73 -2.48
N GLU A 108 -11.58 6.68 -1.61
CA GLU A 108 -10.64 7.20 -0.59
C GLU A 108 -10.19 6.09 0.37
N THR A 109 -11.07 5.14 0.70
CA THR A 109 -10.73 3.96 1.51
C THR A 109 -9.77 3.03 0.78
N MET A 110 -10.01 2.75 -0.51
CA MET A 110 -9.08 1.92 -1.30
C MET A 110 -7.68 2.53 -1.37
N TYR A 111 -7.58 3.84 -1.63
CA TYR A 111 -6.29 4.53 -1.66
C TYR A 111 -5.57 4.57 -0.30
N SER A 112 -6.34 4.65 0.79
CA SER A 112 -5.79 4.68 2.16
C SER A 112 -5.51 3.30 2.74
N THR A 113 -5.89 2.21 2.07
CA THR A 113 -5.65 0.85 2.56
C THR A 113 -4.27 0.36 2.15
N HIS A 114 -3.45 0.05 3.15
CA HIS A 114 -2.15 -0.59 2.98
C HIS A 114 -2.31 -2.09 3.18
N TYR A 115 -1.46 -2.87 2.53
CA TYR A 115 -1.38 -4.32 2.71
C TYR A 115 -0.04 -4.64 3.35
N VAL A 116 -0.08 -5.04 4.62
CA VAL A 116 1.10 -5.23 5.46
C VAL A 116 1.33 -6.71 5.70
N LEU A 117 2.60 -7.14 5.76
CA LEU A 117 2.92 -8.47 6.25
C LEU A 117 2.41 -8.59 7.69
N THR A 118 1.64 -9.63 7.94
CA THR A 118 1.28 -10.02 9.29
C THR A 118 2.51 -10.73 9.84
N THR A 119 3.20 -10.15 10.82
CA THR A 119 4.37 -10.80 11.41
C THR A 119 3.94 -11.99 12.28
N ALA A 120 3.50 -13.07 11.64
CA ALA A 120 3.46 -14.43 12.20
C ALA A 120 4.79 -15.16 11.95
N LYS A 121 5.82 -14.46 11.45
CA LYS A 121 7.21 -14.95 11.37
C LYS A 121 8.06 -14.58 12.58
N GLN A 122 7.54 -13.79 13.54
CA GLN A 122 8.24 -13.47 14.79
C GLN A 122 7.94 -14.46 15.92
N LEU A 123 6.95 -15.34 15.79
CA LEU A 123 6.52 -16.24 16.87
C LEU A 123 6.92 -17.71 16.68
N ILE A 124 7.61 -18.06 15.58
CA ILE A 124 8.04 -19.46 15.34
C ILE A 124 9.54 -19.67 15.60
N LEU A 125 10.35 -18.60 15.80
CA LEU A 125 11.74 -18.77 16.27
C LEU A 125 11.88 -18.83 17.80
N ASP A 126 10.83 -18.49 18.56
CA ASP A 126 10.86 -18.48 20.04
C ASP A 126 10.16 -19.72 20.64
N THR A 127 9.81 -20.72 19.83
CA THR A 127 9.18 -21.94 20.34
C THR A 127 9.79 -23.18 19.69
N GLU A 128 11.08 -23.38 19.98
CA GLU A 128 11.62 -24.74 20.07
C GLU A 128 10.99 -25.39 21.32
N PRO A 129 10.35 -26.56 21.21
CA PRO A 129 9.93 -27.31 22.38
C PRO A 129 11.18 -27.95 23.00
N GLU A 130 11.73 -27.35 24.05
CA GLU A 130 12.76 -28.01 24.85
C GLU A 130 12.12 -29.20 25.59
N THR A 131 12.14 -30.35 24.92
CA THR A 131 11.82 -31.66 25.48
C THR A 131 13.12 -32.41 25.62
N THR A 132 13.66 -32.41 26.84
CA THR A 132 14.56 -33.44 27.40
C THR A 132 14.41 -33.29 28.91
N ASP A 133 13.50 -34.01 29.56
CA ASP A 133 13.78 -35.34 30.12
C ASP A 133 15.22 -35.47 30.65
N SER A 134 15.36 -35.36 31.97
CA SER A 134 16.38 -36.10 32.71
C SER A 134 15.84 -36.42 34.10
N LEU A 135 15.27 -37.62 34.20
CA LEU A 135 15.40 -38.48 35.38
C LEU A 135 16.85 -38.48 35.89
N GLY A 136 17.06 -38.32 37.20
CA GLY A 136 18.37 -38.58 37.78
C GLY A 136 18.60 -38.06 39.19
N SER A 137 18.18 -38.89 40.16
CA SER A 137 18.70 -39.02 41.55
C SER A 137 18.20 -38.06 42.63
#